data_AF-A0A0M7AWS1-F1
#
_entry.id   AF-A0A0M7AWS1-F1
#
_cell.length_a   1.000
_cell.length_b   1.000
_cell.length_c   1.000
_cell.angle_alpha   90.00
_cell.angle_beta   90.00
_cell.angle_gamma   90.00
#
_symmetry.space_group_name_H-M   'P 1'
#
loop_
_entity.id
_entity.type
_entity.pdbx_description
1 polymer ?
#
loop_
_entity_poly.entity_id
_entity_poly.type
_entity_poly.pdbx_seq_one_letter_code
_entity_poly.pdbx_strand_id
1 'polypeptide(L)'
;MESTGVYWIPTFEILEQHGFEVILVNARYAKNVPGRKTDVSDVGWLRQLHSYDLSRSSFRPSAVIARLRAYLRQRERLVEYVAAHIQHM
;
A
#
# COMPACT_ATOMS: atom_id res chain seq x y z
N MET A 1 -2.20 5.44 -7.25
CA MET A 1 -2.95 4.96 -6.07
C MET A 1 -2.22 5.35 -4.80
N GLU A 2 -2.92 5.82 -3.78
CA GLU A 2 -2.32 6.14 -2.47
C GLU A 2 -2.12 4.87 -1.62
N SER A 3 -0.97 4.75 -0.95
CA SER A 3 -0.63 3.60 -0.10
C SER A 3 -1.24 3.68 1.30
N THR A 4 -2.57 3.86 1.39
CA THR A 4 -3.25 4.02 2.67
C THR A 4 -3.60 2.65 3.27
N GLY A 5 -2.89 2.26 4.33
CA GLY A 5 -3.11 0.97 5.00
C GLY A 5 -2.75 -0.23 4.12
N VAL A 6 -3.48 -1.34 4.27
CA VAL A 6 -3.27 -2.59 3.50
C VAL A 6 -4.24 -2.75 2.32
N TYR A 7 -5.27 -1.91 2.24
CA TYR A 7 -6.36 -2.04 1.25
C TYR A 7 -5.93 -1.80 -0.19
N TRP A 8 -4.81 -1.11 -0.41
CA TRP A 8 -4.28 -0.91 -1.75
C TRP A 8 -3.72 -2.17 -2.40
N ILE A 9 -3.31 -3.17 -1.60
CA ILE A 9 -2.66 -4.39 -2.08
C ILE A 9 -3.55 -5.16 -3.08
N PRO A 10 -4.79 -5.58 -2.73
CA PRO A 10 -5.63 -6.36 -3.65
C PRO A 10 -5.97 -5.58 -4.91
N THR A 11 -6.30 -4.28 -4.80
CA THR A 11 -6.61 -3.44 -5.96
C THR A 11 -5.41 -3.29 -6.89
N PHE A 12 -4.22 -3.08 -6.32
CA PHE A 12 -2.98 -3.01 -7.09
C PHE A 12 -2.75 -4.30 -7.87
N GLU A 13 -2.86 -5.45 -7.21
CA GLU A 13 -2.61 -6.76 -7.83
C GLU A 13 -3.61 -7.06 -8.95
N ILE A 14 -4.89 -6.73 -8.78
CA ILE A 14 -5.90 -6.89 -9.82
C ILE A 14 -5.60 -5.98 -11.01
N LEU A 15 -5.27 -4.71 -10.78
CA LEU A 15 -4.95 -3.78 -11.87
C LEU A 15 -3.67 -4.20 -12.62
N GLU A 16 -2.64 -4.64 -11.90
CA GLU A 16 -1.40 -5.19 -12.47
C GLU A 16 -1.70 -6.42 -13.35
N GLN A 17 -2.59 -7.32 -12.91
CA GLN A 17 -3.01 -8.49 -13.69
C GLN A 17 -3.77 -8.13 -14.98
N HIS A 18 -4.47 -7.00 -14.99
CA HIS A 18 -5.15 -6.48 -16.18
C HIS A 18 -4.24 -5.64 -17.09
N GLY A 19 -2.93 -5.59 -16.79
CA GLY A 19 -1.94 -4.89 -17.62
C GLY A 19 -1.86 -3.38 -17.39
N PHE A 20 -2.44 -2.86 -16.31
CA PHE A 20 -2.30 -1.45 -15.96
C PHE A 20 -0.93 -1.17 -15.33
N GLU A 21 -0.30 -0.08 -15.75
CA GLU A 21 0.82 0.50 -15.02
C GLU A 21 0.29 1.22 -13.77
N VAL A 22 0.48 0.61 -12.61
CA VAL A 22 -0.03 1.16 -11.34
C VAL A 22 1.10 1.85 -10.59
N ILE A 23 1.00 3.17 -10.44
CA ILE A 23 1.92 3.94 -9.61
C ILE A 23 1.38 4.01 -8.18
N LEU A 24 2.15 3.51 -7.22
CA LEU A 24 1.84 3.61 -5.80
C LEU A 24 2.52 4.85 -5.22
N VAL A 25 1.78 5.73 -4.53
CA VAL A 25 2.30 6.97 -3.96
C VAL A 25 2.13 6.93 -2.44
N ASN A 26 3.17 7.33 -1.71
CA ASN A 26 3.11 7.39 -0.25
C ASN A 26 2.17 8.51 0.19
N ALA A 27 1.19 8.17 1.03
CA ALA A 27 0.24 9.10 1.64
C ALA A 27 0.90 10.32 2.30
N ARG A 28 2.11 10.18 2.86
CA ARG A 28 2.85 11.29 3.48
C ARG A 28 3.36 12.31 2.47
N TYR A 29 3.64 11.88 1.24
CA TYR A 29 4.06 12.79 0.16
C TYR A 29 2.87 13.38 -0.59
N ALA A 30 1.74 12.69 -0.60
CA ALA A 30 0.44 13.25 -1.00
C ALA A 30 -0.10 14.15 0.13
N LYS A 31 0.52 15.32 0.34
CA LYS A 31 0.23 16.29 1.42
C LYS A 31 -1.25 16.28 1.85
N ASN A 32 -1.50 15.89 3.10
CA ASN A 32 -2.80 16.06 3.74
C ASN A 32 -3.02 17.56 3.99
N VAL A 33 -3.91 18.19 3.21
CA VAL A 33 -4.40 19.53 3.49
C VAL A 33 -5.37 19.43 4.68
N PRO A 34 -5.09 20.05 5.84
CA PRO A 34 -5.99 19.99 6.99
C PRO A 34 -7.31 20.71 6.68
N GLY A 35 -8.42 19.99 6.82
CA GLY A 35 -9.78 20.53 6.64
C GLY A 35 -10.27 20.52 5.18
N ARG A 36 -11.40 19.82 4.93
CA ARG A 36 -12.11 19.65 3.63
C ARG A 36 -11.46 18.70 2.60
N LYS A 37 -10.83 17.62 3.07
CA LYS A 37 -10.44 16.50 2.21
C LYS A 37 -11.63 15.56 2.02
N THR A 38 -12.07 15.37 0.77
CA THR A 38 -13.07 14.37 0.37
C THR A 38 -12.41 13.44 -0.64
N ASP A 39 -12.88 12.20 -0.77
CA ASP A 39 -12.29 11.25 -1.74
C ASP A 39 -12.25 11.82 -3.17
N VAL A 40 -13.26 12.62 -3.54
CA VAL A 40 -13.32 13.30 -4.84
C VAL A 40 -12.24 14.38 -4.98
N SER A 41 -12.04 15.21 -3.96
CA SER A 41 -11.00 16.25 -4.02
C SER A 41 -9.60 15.65 -3.99
N ASP A 42 -9.42 14.53 -3.29
CA ASP A 42 -8.17 13.77 -3.25
C ASP A 42 -7.80 13.14 -4.59
N VAL A 43 -8.75 12.51 -5.27
CA VAL A 43 -8.50 11.94 -6.59
C VAL A 43 -8.11 13.02 -7.59
N GLY A 44 -8.77 14.18 -7.54
CA GLY A 44 -8.41 15.35 -8.36
C GLY A 44 -6.98 15.85 -8.09
N TRP A 45 -6.60 15.93 -6.81
CA TRP A 45 -5.26 16.33 -6.40
C TRP A 45 -4.19 15.32 -6.83
N LEU A 46 -4.42 14.02 -6.62
CA LEU A 46 -3.49 12.96 -7.05
C LEU A 46 -3.32 12.94 -8.58
N ARG A 47 -4.40 13.16 -9.34
CA ARG A 47 -4.34 13.29 -10.80
C ARG A 47 -3.46 14.49 -11.20
N GLN A 48 -3.63 15.63 -10.54
CA GLN A 48 -2.84 16.82 -10.82
C GLN A 48 -1.35 16.59 -10.51
N LEU A 49 -1.03 15.97 -9.38
CA LEU A 49 0.36 15.60 -9.04
C LEU A 49 0.98 14.66 -10.07
N HIS A 50 0.21 13.66 -10.53
CA HIS A 50 0.64 12.75 -11.59
C HIS A 50 0.88 13.46 -12.92
N SER A 51 0.03 14.42 -13.30
CA SER A 51 0.20 15.16 -14.57
C SER A 51 1.47 16.02 -14.63
N TYR A 52 2.04 16.35 -13.47
CA TYR A 52 3.27 17.13 -13.35
C TYR A 52 4.51 16.28 -13.01
N ASP A 53 4.39 14.94 -13.00
CA ASP A 53 5.44 14.02 -12.52
C ASP A 53 5.97 14.35 -11.11
N LEU A 54 5.14 15.03 -10.29
CA LEU A 54 5.48 15.42 -8.93
C LEU A 54 5.25 14.30 -7.92
N SER A 55 4.69 13.16 -8.35
CA SER A 55 4.49 11.99 -7.51
C SER A 55 5.70 11.06 -7.56
N ARG A 56 6.44 10.97 -6.45
CA ARG A 56 7.48 9.94 -6.29
C ARG A 56 6.83 8.57 -6.07
N SER A 57 7.07 7.64 -6.99
CA SER A 57 6.62 6.27 -6.85
C SER A 57 7.23 5.63 -5.59
N SER A 58 6.40 4.87 -4.87
CA SER A 58 6.80 4.08 -3.72
C SER A 58 7.43 2.79 -4.21
N PHE A 59 8.54 2.41 -3.59
CA PHE A 59 9.18 1.14 -3.91
C PHE A 59 8.27 -0.03 -3.51
N ARG A 60 7.84 -0.81 -4.51
CA ARG A 60 7.24 -2.14 -4.33
C ARG A 60 8.22 -3.19 -4.90
N PRO A 61 8.59 -4.22 -4.12
CA PRO A 61 9.38 -5.32 -4.66
C PRO A 61 8.57 -6.09 -5.71
N SER A 62 9.25 -6.85 -6.59
CA SER A 62 8.57 -7.69 -7.58
C SER A 62 7.55 -8.63 -6.94
N ALA A 63 6.53 -9.05 -7.69
CA ALA A 63 5.45 -9.90 -7.19
C ALA A 63 5.96 -11.16 -6.46
N VAL A 64 7.02 -11.80 -6.98
CA VAL A 64 7.66 -12.97 -6.36
C VAL A 64 8.22 -12.64 -4.98
N ILE A 65 8.94 -11.54 -4.86
CA ILE A 65 9.54 -11.10 -3.59
C ILE A 65 8.46 -10.61 -2.62
N ALA A 66 7.44 -9.91 -3.11
CA ALA A 66 6.29 -9.47 -2.31
C ALA A 66 5.58 -10.68 -1.67
N ARG A 67 5.33 -11.73 -2.46
CA ARG A 67 4.73 -12.99 -2.01
C ARG A 67 5.61 -13.71 -0.99
N LEU A 68 6.90 -13.82 -1.23
CA LEU A 68 7.84 -14.42 -0.27
C LEU A 68 7.84 -13.67 1.08
N ARG A 69 7.86 -12.33 1.04
CA ARG A 69 7.76 -11.51 2.25
C ARG A 69 6.43 -11.70 2.99
N ALA A 70 5.33 -11.92 2.28
CA ALA A 70 4.04 -12.21 2.89
C ALA A 70 4.08 -13.54 3.66
N TYR A 71 4.64 -14.60 3.07
CA TYR A 71 4.82 -15.89 3.74
C TYR A 71 5.69 -15.80 4.99
N LEU A 72 6.83 -15.10 4.91
CA LEU A 72 7.73 -14.94 6.06
C LEU A 72 7.05 -14.20 7.21
N ARG A 73 6.34 -13.10 6.93
CA ARG A 73 5.57 -12.35 7.94
C ARG A 73 4.41 -13.15 8.52
N GLN A 74 3.80 -14.04 7.75
CA GLN A 74 2.77 -14.94 8.29
C GLN A 74 3.40 -15.95 9.25
N ARG A 75 4.52 -16.55 8.88
CA ARG A 75 5.25 -17.49 9.75
C ARG A 75 5.66 -16.84 11.06
N GLU A 76 6.24 -15.64 11.00
CA GLU A 76 6.65 -14.87 12.18
C GLU A 76 5.49 -14.63 13.14
N ARG A 77 4.35 -14.13 12.62
CA ARG A 77 3.13 -13.94 13.43
C ARG A 77 2.62 -15.23 14.07
N LEU A 78 2.64 -16.35 13.35
CA LEU A 78 2.22 -17.63 13.91
C LEU A 78 3.13 -18.08 15.05
N VAL A 79 4.45 -17.87 14.93
CA VAL A 79 5.41 -18.17 16.01
C VAL A 79 5.15 -17.31 17.23
N GLU A 80 4.94 -16.00 17.03
CA GLU A 80 4.60 -15.06 18.11
C GLU A 80 3.30 -15.46 18.81
N TYR A 81 2.26 -15.82 18.06
CA TYR A 81 0.98 -16.25 18.63
C TYR A 81 1.11 -17.54 19.45
N VAL A 82 1.87 -18.52 18.96
CA VAL A 82 2.11 -19.76 19.71
C VAL A 82 2.89 -19.47 20.99
N ALA A 83 3.94 -18.64 20.93
CA ALA A 83 4.72 -18.26 22.09
C ALA A 83 3.87 -17.55 23.15
N ALA A 84 3.05 -16.57 22.73
CA ALA A 84 2.12 -15.88 23.62
C ALA A 84 1.11 -16.85 24.24
N HIS A 85 0.56 -17.78 23.46
CA HIS A 85 -0.38 -18.77 23.98
C HIS A 85 0.23 -19.68 25.06
N ILE A 86 1.49 -20.09 24.89
CA ILE A 86 2.22 -20.89 25.88
C ILE A 86 2.48 -20.08 27.16
N GLN A 87 2.83 -18.80 27.05
CA GLN A 87 3.13 -17.93 28.21
C GLN A 87 1.89 -17.50 29.01
N HIS A 88 0.71 -17.50 28.37
CA HIS A 88 -0.55 -17.15 29.01
C HIS A 88 -1.32 -18.36 29.57
N MET A 89 -0.79 -19.57 29.45
CA MET A 89 -1.22 -20.76 30.18
C MET A 89 -0.45 -20.89 31.49
#